data_AF-A0A3N1VAN3-F1
#
_entry.id   AF-A0A3N1VAN3-F1
#
_cell.length_a   1.000
_cell.length_b   1.000
_cell.length_c   1.000
_cell.angle_alpha   90.00
_cell.angle_beta   90.00
_cell.angle_gamma   90.00
#
_symmetry.space_group_name_H-M   'P 1'
#
loop_
_entity.id
_entity.type
_entity.pdbx_description
1 polymer ?
#
loop_
_entity_poly.entity_id
_entity_poly.type
_entity_poly.pdbx_seq_one_letter_code
_entity_poly.pdbx_strand_id
1 'polypeptide(L)'
;MGDTTRRRTVLAAGAATLAGTVLSGCGNDGGTEAAGVYAPGNAPGSAQGEPSAGAAAGGGAGTGQALAQTADIPVGGGKVFKDQKVVVTQPMAGQFKAFSATCTHQGCSVATVKDGNIVCPCHQSLFKISDGTVAGGPATRPLAAAKIAVEGDKITLA
;
A
#
# COMPACT_ATOMS: atom_id res chain seq x y z
N MET A 1 6.20 54.12 0.94
CA MET A 1 5.70 54.40 2.30
C MET A 1 4.44 53.60 2.52
N GLY A 2 4.46 52.70 3.51
CA GLY A 2 3.37 51.78 3.85
C GLY A 2 3.86 50.54 4.59
N ASP A 3 4.67 50.75 5.64
CA ASP A 3 4.91 49.79 6.74
C ASP A 3 3.57 49.64 7.50
N THR A 4 3.12 48.50 8.04
CA THR A 4 3.70 47.74 9.15
C THR A 4 2.90 46.43 9.35
N THR A 5 3.61 45.31 9.49
CA THR A 5 3.41 44.22 10.46
C THR A 5 2.05 44.08 11.17
N ARG A 6 1.47 42.86 11.13
CA ARG A 6 1.17 42.08 12.37
C ARG A 6 0.89 40.60 12.08
N ARG A 7 1.87 39.79 12.52
CA ARG A 7 1.80 38.35 12.73
C ARG A 7 0.92 38.10 13.96
N ARG A 8 -0.01 37.14 13.89
CA ARG A 8 -0.65 36.56 15.09
C ARG A 8 -0.54 35.04 15.03
N THR A 9 0.54 34.57 15.64
CA THR A 9 0.73 33.20 16.12
C THR A 9 -0.28 32.95 17.24
N VAL A 10 -1.07 31.88 17.14
CA VAL A 10 -1.82 31.34 18.28
C VAL A 10 -1.27 29.94 18.55
N LEU A 11 -0.46 29.86 19.60
CA LEU A 11 -0.10 28.62 20.29
C LEU A 11 -1.29 28.20 21.16
N ALA A 12 -1.81 26.99 20.96
CA ALA A 12 -2.66 26.34 21.94
C ALA A 12 -1.98 25.02 22.32
N ALA A 13 -1.25 25.07 23.43
CA ALA A 13 -0.75 23.89 24.13
C ALA A 13 -1.94 23.22 24.84
N GLY A 14 -2.14 21.93 24.58
CA GLY A 14 -3.07 21.07 25.31
C GLY A 14 -2.36 19.78 25.66
N ALA A 15 -1.78 19.73 26.86
CA ALA A 15 -1.29 18.51 27.48
C ALA A 15 -2.42 17.88 28.29
N ALA A 16 -2.72 16.60 28.05
CA ALA A 16 -3.52 15.78 28.94
C ALA A 16 -2.86 14.40 29.06
N THR A 17 -2.21 14.19 30.19
CA THR A 17 -1.63 12.93 30.66
C THR A 17 -2.65 12.17 31.51
N LEU A 18 -2.91 10.91 31.19
CA LEU A 18 -3.42 9.87 32.11
C LEU A 18 -2.76 8.56 31.63
N ALA A 19 -1.70 8.04 32.28
CA ALA A 19 -1.62 7.34 33.57
C ALA A 19 -2.15 5.89 33.52
N GLY A 20 -1.19 4.94 33.58
CA GLY A 20 -1.33 3.55 34.08
C GLY A 20 -2.11 2.57 33.17
N THR A 21 -1.76 1.30 33.03
CA THR A 21 -1.11 0.37 33.97
C THR A 21 -0.41 -0.75 33.19
N VAL A 22 0.76 -1.17 33.68
CA VAL A 22 1.43 -2.42 33.27
C VAL A 22 0.97 -3.52 34.21
N LEU A 23 0.42 -4.61 33.67
CA LEU A 23 0.29 -5.88 34.40
C LEU A 23 1.00 -6.97 33.60
N SER A 24 2.27 -7.19 33.95
CA SER A 24 2.94 -8.47 33.78
C SER A 24 2.50 -9.36 34.95
N GLY A 25 1.79 -10.45 34.64
CA GLY A 25 1.43 -11.49 35.58
C GLY A 25 1.75 -12.85 34.99
N CYS A 26 2.82 -13.47 35.49
CA CYS A 26 3.15 -14.87 35.32
C CYS A 26 2.78 -15.57 36.64
N GLY A 27 2.05 -16.69 36.58
CA GLY A 27 1.64 -17.45 37.75
C GLY A 27 0.90 -18.72 37.33
N ASN A 28 1.53 -19.85 37.62
CA ASN A 28 1.27 -21.18 37.08
C ASN A 28 0.47 -22.06 38.09
N ASP A 29 -0.09 -23.15 37.58
CA ASP A 29 -0.47 -24.42 38.26
C ASP A 29 -1.74 -24.53 39.12
N GLY A 30 -2.56 -25.53 38.75
CA GLY A 30 -3.22 -26.40 39.73
C GLY A 30 -4.73 -26.60 39.51
N GLY A 31 -5.11 -27.71 38.88
CA GLY A 31 -6.50 -28.18 38.87
C GLY A 31 -6.81 -29.21 37.78
N THR A 32 -6.30 -30.44 37.95
CA THR A 32 -6.84 -31.65 37.31
C THR A 32 -8.25 -31.93 37.89
N GLU A 33 -9.22 -32.61 37.28
CA GLU A 33 -9.23 -33.92 36.60
C GLU A 33 -10.55 -34.04 35.78
N ALA A 34 -10.51 -34.72 34.62
CA ALA A 34 -11.48 -35.78 34.26
C ALA A 34 -11.18 -36.38 32.86
N ALA A 35 -10.41 -37.47 32.88
CA ALA A 35 -10.49 -38.71 32.09
C ALA A 35 -10.84 -38.71 30.58
N GLY A 36 -9.94 -39.31 29.77
CA GLY A 36 -10.31 -39.88 28.46
C GLY A 36 -9.19 -40.16 27.45
N VAL A 37 -8.28 -41.10 27.76
CA VAL A 37 -7.56 -42.05 26.87
C VAL A 37 -7.21 -41.63 25.41
N TYR A 38 -5.92 -41.38 25.10
CA TYR A 38 -5.13 -42.08 24.05
C TYR A 38 -3.62 -41.70 24.13
N ALA A 39 -2.75 -42.61 23.67
CA ALA A 39 -1.31 -42.77 23.96
C ALA A 39 -0.32 -41.78 23.26
N PRO A 40 0.99 -41.79 23.59
CA PRO A 40 1.89 -40.62 23.51
C PRO A 40 2.67 -40.48 22.19
N GLY A 41 2.96 -39.23 21.82
CA GLY A 41 3.91 -38.84 20.77
C GLY A 41 4.74 -37.62 21.21
N ASN A 42 6.04 -37.69 20.96
CA ASN A 42 7.12 -36.76 21.37
C ASN A 42 6.86 -35.26 21.05
N ALA A 43 7.30 -34.37 21.95
CA ALA A 43 7.40 -32.90 21.79
C ALA A 43 8.77 -32.50 21.18
N PRO A 44 9.16 -31.21 21.01
CA PRO A 44 8.41 -29.94 21.00
C PRO A 44 8.72 -29.06 19.75
N GLY A 45 7.98 -27.97 19.55
CA GLY A 45 8.30 -26.98 18.51
C GLY A 45 7.67 -25.62 18.78
N SER A 46 8.37 -24.79 19.56
CA SER A 46 8.07 -23.37 19.73
C SER A 46 8.27 -22.62 18.41
N ALA A 47 7.30 -21.79 18.02
CA ALA A 47 7.52 -20.77 16.99
C ALA A 47 6.70 -19.52 17.34
N GLN A 48 7.35 -18.58 18.04
CA GLN A 48 7.11 -17.16 17.85
C GLN A 48 7.54 -16.78 16.42
N GLY A 49 6.71 -16.00 15.74
CA GLY A 49 7.02 -15.42 14.43
C GLY A 49 6.25 -14.12 14.22
N GLU A 50 7.00 -13.03 14.24
CA GLU A 50 6.69 -11.62 14.00
C GLU A 50 6.10 -11.30 12.61
N PRO A 51 5.58 -10.07 12.38
CA PRO A 51 4.80 -9.72 11.19
C PRO A 51 5.63 -9.70 9.90
N SER A 52 5.05 -10.26 8.83
CA SER A 52 5.63 -10.27 7.49
C SER A 52 5.72 -8.86 6.89
N ALA A 53 6.93 -8.29 6.91
CA ALA A 53 7.36 -7.29 5.95
C ALA A 53 7.55 -7.98 4.59
N GLY A 54 6.59 -7.80 3.68
CA GLY A 54 6.71 -8.27 2.30
C GLY A 54 7.58 -7.34 1.46
N ALA A 55 8.90 -7.35 1.71
CA ALA A 55 9.88 -6.82 0.78
C ALA A 55 10.52 -8.02 0.05
N ALA A 56 9.97 -8.38 -1.11
CA ALA A 56 10.68 -9.23 -2.05
C ALA A 56 11.55 -8.34 -2.95
N ALA A 57 12.82 -8.21 -2.57
CA ALA A 57 13.88 -7.93 -3.52
C ALA A 57 14.14 -9.22 -4.31
N GLY A 58 13.92 -9.17 -5.62
CA GLY A 58 14.31 -10.21 -6.57
C GLY A 58 15.01 -9.54 -7.73
N GLY A 59 16.34 -9.41 -7.63
CA GLY A 59 17.18 -8.92 -8.71
C GLY A 59 17.26 -9.95 -9.83
N GLY A 60 16.80 -9.56 -11.00
CA GLY A 60 16.88 -10.34 -12.22
C GLY A 60 16.79 -9.37 -13.37
N ALA A 61 17.96 -9.01 -13.93
CA ALA A 61 18.13 -8.02 -14.99
C ALA A 61 17.03 -8.18 -16.04
N GLY A 62 16.06 -7.26 -16.01
CA GLY A 62 14.78 -7.45 -16.67
C GLY A 62 14.90 -7.46 -18.18
N THR A 63 14.52 -8.57 -18.81
CA THR A 63 14.18 -8.66 -20.25
C THR A 63 12.84 -7.99 -20.57
N GLY A 64 12.19 -7.43 -19.55
CA GLY A 64 10.93 -6.72 -19.62
C GLY A 64 10.97 -5.42 -20.41
N GLN A 65 9.84 -5.09 -21.05
CA GLN A 65 9.72 -3.85 -21.82
C GLN A 65 9.90 -2.62 -20.91
N ALA A 66 10.75 -1.67 -21.31
CA ALA A 66 10.97 -0.45 -20.56
C ALA A 66 9.72 0.43 -20.50
N LEU A 67 9.40 0.96 -19.32
CA LEU A 67 8.29 1.88 -19.10
C LEU A 67 8.79 3.30 -18.85
N ALA A 68 9.56 3.52 -17.78
CA ALA A 68 10.00 4.84 -17.35
C ALA A 68 11.19 4.77 -16.39
N GLN A 69 11.73 5.95 -16.02
CA GLN A 69 12.56 6.10 -14.83
C GLN A 69 11.66 6.29 -13.59
N THR A 70 12.17 5.95 -12.40
CA THR A 70 11.49 6.16 -11.10
C THR A 70 11.12 7.62 -10.88
N ALA A 71 12.00 8.55 -11.28
CA ALA A 71 11.79 9.99 -11.20
C ALA A 71 10.64 10.51 -12.08
N ASP A 72 10.21 9.76 -13.10
CA ASP A 72 9.08 10.12 -13.95
C ASP A 72 7.72 9.86 -13.28
N ILE A 73 7.71 9.14 -12.15
CA ILE A 73 6.51 8.77 -11.42
C ILE A 73 6.44 9.62 -10.13
N PRO A 74 5.53 10.60 -10.03
CA PRO A 74 5.48 11.49 -8.88
C PRO A 74 4.98 10.77 -7.62
N VAL A 75 5.53 11.12 -6.45
CA VAL A 75 5.04 10.66 -5.14
C VAL A 75 3.58 11.12 -4.95
N GLY A 76 2.72 10.23 -4.47
CA GLY A 76 1.28 10.46 -4.35
C GLY A 76 0.53 10.43 -5.69
N GLY A 77 1.19 10.07 -6.79
CA GLY A 77 0.61 10.11 -8.13
C GLY A 77 0.99 8.90 -9.00
N GLY A 78 1.00 9.11 -10.31
CA GLY A 78 1.28 8.07 -11.29
C GLY A 78 1.25 8.53 -12.74
N LYS A 79 1.66 7.64 -13.65
CA LYS A 79 1.73 7.86 -15.10
C LYS A 79 1.06 6.71 -15.84
N VAL A 80 0.27 7.04 -16.86
CA VAL A 80 -0.41 6.06 -17.72
C VAL A 80 0.44 5.77 -18.95
N PHE A 81 0.69 4.49 -19.20
CA PHE A 81 1.41 3.92 -20.33
C PHE A 81 0.39 3.29 -21.29
N LYS A 82 -0.07 4.09 -22.25
CA LYS A 82 -1.23 3.74 -23.09
C LYS A 82 -0.97 2.53 -23.98
N ASP A 83 0.21 2.47 -24.59
CA ASP A 83 0.56 1.39 -25.53
C ASP A 83 0.63 0.03 -24.81
N GLN A 84 1.07 0.05 -23.55
CA GLN A 84 1.21 -1.12 -22.67
C GLN A 84 -0.07 -1.41 -21.89
N LYS A 85 -1.06 -0.51 -21.94
CA LYS A 85 -2.30 -0.55 -21.15
C LYS A 85 -2.05 -0.75 -19.65
N VAL A 86 -1.07 -0.02 -19.11
CA VAL A 86 -0.70 -0.05 -17.69
C VAL A 86 -0.65 1.37 -17.14
N VAL A 87 -0.95 1.53 -15.86
CA VAL A 87 -0.66 2.74 -15.08
C VAL A 87 0.32 2.37 -13.97
N VAL A 88 1.44 3.09 -13.87
CA VAL A 88 2.39 2.97 -12.76
C VAL A 88 2.15 4.11 -11.80
N THR A 89 2.11 3.81 -10.52
CA THR A 89 1.81 4.74 -9.44
C THR A 89 2.90 4.69 -8.38
N GLN A 90 3.03 5.77 -7.61
CA GLN A 90 3.92 5.84 -6.46
C GLN A 90 3.16 6.42 -5.25
N PRO A 91 2.43 5.60 -4.47
CA PRO A 91 1.66 6.09 -3.32
C PRO A 91 2.51 6.79 -2.26
N MET A 92 3.74 6.29 -2.07
CA MET A 92 4.75 6.81 -1.15
C MET A 92 6.11 6.75 -1.85
N ALA A 93 7.05 7.60 -1.45
CA ALA A 93 8.37 7.65 -2.09
C ALA A 93 9.04 6.26 -2.16
N GLY A 94 9.48 5.87 -3.35
CA GLY A 94 10.13 4.59 -3.61
C GLY A 94 9.20 3.37 -3.67
N GLN A 95 7.90 3.53 -3.39
CA GLN A 95 6.92 2.44 -3.47
C GLN A 95 6.19 2.50 -4.81
N PHE A 96 6.60 1.67 -5.77
CA PHE A 96 5.96 1.61 -7.08
C PHE A 96 4.93 0.49 -7.14
N LYS A 97 3.77 0.79 -7.73
CA LYS A 97 2.71 -0.19 -8.03
C LYS A 97 2.25 -0.02 -9.46
N ALA A 98 1.81 -1.11 -10.08
CA ALA A 98 1.28 -1.06 -11.43
C ALA A 98 -0.08 -1.77 -11.50
N PHE A 99 -0.96 -1.20 -12.30
CA PHE A 99 -2.30 -1.73 -12.54
C PHE A 99 -2.64 -1.68 -14.02
N SER A 100 -3.59 -2.49 -14.45
CA SER A 100 -4.19 -2.34 -15.78
C SER A 100 -4.74 -0.93 -15.96
N ALA A 101 -4.47 -0.32 -17.11
CA ALA A 101 -5.08 0.94 -17.50
C ALA A 101 -6.52 0.75 -18.02
N THR A 102 -7.07 -0.47 -18.00
CA THR A 102 -8.43 -0.76 -18.45
C THR A 102 -9.40 -0.64 -17.28
N CYS A 103 -10.30 0.33 -17.35
CA CYS A 103 -11.36 0.53 -16.37
C CYS A 103 -12.29 -0.68 -16.32
N THR A 104 -12.54 -1.19 -15.11
CA THR A 104 -13.40 -2.37 -14.87
C THR A 104 -14.89 -2.13 -15.02
N HIS A 105 -15.31 -0.88 -15.25
CA HIS A 105 -16.70 -0.54 -15.57
C HIS A 105 -17.09 -1.06 -16.96
N GLN A 106 -16.53 -0.45 -18.01
CA GLN A 106 -16.87 -0.75 -19.42
C GLN A 106 -15.64 -0.83 -20.34
N GLY A 107 -14.43 -0.97 -19.77
CA GLY A 107 -13.22 -1.21 -20.56
C GLY A 107 -12.53 0.02 -21.14
N CYS A 108 -13.00 1.24 -20.84
CA CYS A 108 -12.29 2.47 -21.20
C CYS A 108 -10.86 2.50 -20.63
N SER A 109 -9.93 3.12 -21.33
CA SER A 109 -8.62 3.44 -20.75
C SER A 109 -8.75 4.54 -19.70
N VAL A 110 -8.11 4.35 -18.55
CA VAL A 110 -7.88 5.41 -17.57
C VAL A 110 -6.92 6.45 -18.15
N ALA A 111 -7.03 7.70 -17.72
CA ALA A 111 -6.33 8.81 -18.38
C ALA A 111 -5.40 9.60 -17.47
N THR A 112 -5.77 9.81 -16.21
CA THR A 112 -5.02 10.68 -15.30
C THR A 112 -4.89 10.03 -13.92
N VAL A 113 -3.88 10.50 -13.17
CA VAL A 113 -3.72 10.19 -11.75
C VAL A 113 -3.72 11.52 -11.00
N LYS A 114 -4.65 11.69 -10.07
CA LYS A 114 -4.87 12.95 -9.33
C LYS A 114 -5.44 12.65 -7.95
N ASP A 115 -5.01 13.41 -6.95
CA ASP A 115 -5.58 13.35 -5.59
C ASP A 115 -5.60 11.92 -5.01
N GLY A 116 -4.53 11.14 -5.23
CA GLY A 116 -4.44 9.75 -4.77
C GLY A 116 -5.26 8.73 -5.56
N ASN A 117 -5.84 9.12 -6.71
CA ASN A 117 -6.73 8.28 -7.51
C ASN A 117 -6.30 8.20 -8.98
N ILE A 118 -6.43 7.01 -9.56
CA ILE A 118 -6.43 6.75 -11.00
C ILE A 118 -7.85 7.04 -11.51
N VAL A 119 -7.97 7.89 -12.52
CA VAL A 119 -9.26 8.41 -13.00
C VAL A 119 -9.58 7.88 -14.39
N CYS A 120 -10.76 7.27 -14.51
CA CYS A 120 -11.36 6.92 -15.80
C CYS A 120 -12.19 8.11 -16.34
N PRO A 121 -11.86 8.67 -17.51
CA PRO A 121 -12.52 9.87 -18.03
C PRO A 121 -13.93 9.61 -18.60
N CYS A 122 -14.29 8.34 -18.86
CA CYS A 122 -15.57 8.03 -19.50
C CYS A 122 -16.77 8.29 -18.58
N HIS A 123 -16.63 7.90 -17.31
CA HIS A 123 -17.73 7.93 -16.32
C HIS A 123 -17.24 8.29 -14.92
N GLN A 124 -16.00 8.80 -14.81
CA GLN A 124 -15.39 9.26 -13.57
C GLN A 124 -15.20 8.18 -12.48
N SER A 125 -15.06 6.91 -12.88
CA SER A 125 -14.63 5.87 -11.93
C SER A 125 -13.24 6.20 -11.38
N LEU A 126 -13.09 6.07 -10.06
CA LEU A 126 -11.87 6.36 -9.33
C LEU A 126 -11.33 5.07 -8.71
N PHE A 127 -10.02 4.88 -8.82
CA PHE A 127 -9.32 3.75 -8.21
C PHE A 127 -8.15 4.25 -7.39
N LYS A 128 -7.94 3.72 -6.18
CA LYS A 128 -6.83 4.17 -5.33
C LYS A 128 -5.48 3.82 -5.95
N ILE A 129 -4.53 4.74 -5.91
CA ILE A 129 -3.15 4.46 -6.33
C ILE A 129 -2.48 3.40 -5.44
N SER A 130 -2.95 3.23 -4.21
CA SER A 130 -2.37 2.31 -3.23
C SER A 130 -2.57 0.84 -3.58
N ASP A 131 -3.65 0.48 -4.26
CA ASP A 131 -4.05 -0.93 -4.40
C ASP A 131 -5.00 -1.19 -5.58
N GLY A 132 -5.38 -0.16 -6.34
CA GLY A 132 -6.29 -0.29 -7.47
C GLY A 132 -7.75 -0.51 -7.06
N THR A 133 -8.08 -0.50 -5.76
CA THR A 133 -9.47 -0.64 -5.27
C THR A 133 -10.33 0.54 -5.67
N VAL A 134 -11.63 0.30 -5.81
CA VAL A 134 -12.59 1.35 -6.18
C VAL A 134 -12.67 2.38 -5.05
N ALA A 135 -12.43 3.64 -5.40
CA ALA A 135 -12.66 4.80 -4.55
C ALA A 135 -13.93 5.56 -4.93
N GLY A 136 -14.42 5.40 -6.17
CA GLY A 136 -15.61 6.04 -6.69
C GLY A 136 -16.16 5.32 -7.93
N GLY A 137 -17.48 5.15 -7.98
CA GLY A 137 -18.17 4.42 -9.06
C GLY A 137 -18.19 5.18 -10.39
N PRO A 138 -18.77 4.59 -11.46
CA PRO A 138 -19.62 3.38 -11.47
C PRO A 138 -18.90 2.02 -11.43
N ALA A 139 -17.58 1.95 -11.58
CA ALA A 139 -16.85 0.68 -11.42
C ALA A 139 -17.09 0.06 -10.04
N THR A 140 -17.24 -1.26 -9.98
CA THR A 140 -17.47 -2.01 -8.72
C THR A 140 -16.37 -3.03 -8.41
N ARG A 141 -15.36 -3.14 -9.28
CA ARG A 141 -14.24 -4.07 -9.15
C ARG A 141 -12.91 -3.32 -9.22
N PRO A 142 -11.88 -3.75 -8.47
CA PRO A 142 -10.56 -3.13 -8.51
C PRO A 142 -9.93 -3.26 -9.91
N LEU A 143 -9.01 -2.36 -10.24
CA LEU A 143 -8.11 -2.57 -11.38
C LEU A 143 -7.25 -3.81 -11.11
N ALA A 144 -7.03 -4.63 -12.14
CA ALA A 144 -6.11 -5.76 -12.03
C ALA A 144 -4.68 -5.27 -11.81
N ALA A 145 -3.93 -5.91 -10.92
CA ALA A 145 -2.51 -5.61 -10.74
C ALA A 145 -1.71 -6.01 -11.99
N ALA A 146 -0.74 -5.17 -12.37
CA ALA A 146 0.26 -5.46 -13.38
C ALA A 146 1.60 -5.69 -12.69
N LYS A 147 2.43 -6.58 -13.24
CA LYS A 147 3.77 -6.84 -12.69
C LYS A 147 4.77 -5.87 -13.30
N ILE A 148 5.60 -5.29 -12.45
CA ILE A 148 6.74 -4.45 -12.85
C ILE A 148 7.96 -4.90 -12.08
N ALA A 149 9.14 -4.67 -12.67
CA ALA A 149 10.41 -4.72 -11.97
C ALA A 149 10.98 -3.30 -11.85
N VAL A 150 11.63 -3.03 -10.72
CA VAL A 150 12.34 -1.78 -10.47
C VAL A 150 13.79 -2.14 -10.18
N GLU A 151 14.70 -1.73 -11.07
CA GLU A 151 16.12 -2.02 -11.00
C GLU A 151 16.91 -0.70 -11.07
N GLY A 152 17.43 -0.26 -9.93
CA GLY A 152 17.94 1.11 -9.78
C GLY A 152 16.82 2.11 -10.07
N ASP A 153 17.04 2.98 -11.04
CA ASP A 153 16.05 3.97 -11.46
C ASP A 153 15.13 3.49 -12.58
N LYS A 154 15.34 2.30 -13.14
CA LYS A 154 14.57 1.82 -14.29
C LYS A 154 13.34 1.03 -13.86
N ILE A 155 12.18 1.35 -14.44
CA ILE A 155 10.94 0.58 -14.33
C ILE A 155 10.69 -0.17 -15.65
N THR A 156 10.51 -1.49 -15.55
CA THR A 156 10.15 -2.37 -16.68
C THR A 156 8.88 -3.14 -16.37
N LEU A 157 8.13 -3.50 -17.43
CA LEU A 157 7.03 -4.45 -17.34
C LEU A 157 7.61 -5.86 -17.22
N ALA A 158 7.16 -6.64 -16.22
CA ALA A 158 7.70 -7.97 -15.90
C ALA A 158 6.84 -9.12 -16.43
#